data_AF-A0A1G6NUX6-F1
#
_entry.id   AF-A0A1G6NUX6-F1
#
_cell.length_a   1.000
_cell.length_b   1.000
_cell.length_c   1.000
_cell.angle_alpha   90.00
_cell.angle_beta   90.00
_cell.angle_gamma   90.00
#
_symmetry.space_group_name_H-M   'P 1'
#
loop_
_entity.id
_entity.type
_entity.pdbx_description
1 polymer ?
#
loop_
_entity_poly.entity_id
_entity_poly.type
_entity_poly.pdbx_seq_one_letter_code
_entity_poly.pdbx_strand_id
1 'polypeptide(L)' 'MDHTMVYIGYLHYLVVLFLVTGALLLRVDMRMYQLMKLPKEQKVTRWLGWINLTFGLVIWIGKWLLGRWIF' A
#
# COMPACT_ATOMS: atom_id res chain seq x y z
N MET A 1 -18.56 10.06 21.15
CA MET A 1 -17.08 10.00 21.16
C MET A 1 -16.59 8.84 20.26
N ASP A 2 -17.39 8.43 19.28
CA ASP A 2 -17.30 7.10 18.66
C ASP A 2 -16.74 7.14 17.23
N HIS A 3 -16.85 8.28 16.55
CA HIS A 3 -16.39 8.44 15.17
C HIS A 3 -14.86 8.41 15.03
N THR A 4 -14.11 8.86 16.04
CA THR A 4 -12.64 8.94 16.01
C THR A 4 -11.96 7.58 16.12
N MET A 5 -12.51 6.67 16.95
CA MET A 5 -11.96 5.31 17.10
C MET A 5 -12.17 4.46 15.85
N VAL A 6 -13.35 4.59 15.22
CA VAL A 6 -13.65 3.95 13.92
C VAL A 6 -12.70 4.44 12.83
N TYR A 7 -12.40 5.74 12.81
CA TYR A 7 -11.49 6.34 11.83
C TYR A 7 -10.05 5.80 11.96
N ILE A 8 -9.55 5.66 13.20
CA ILE A 8 -8.20 5.13 13.48
C ILE A 8 -8.10 3.65 13.08
N GLY A 9 -9.15 2.86 13.34
CA GLY A 9 -9.22 1.46 12.90
C GLY A 9 -9.25 1.33 11.37
N TYR A 10 -10.05 2.17 10.70
CA TYR A 10 -10.13 2.21 9.24
C TYR A 10 -8.80 2.59 8.58
N LEU A 11 -8.05 3.54 9.15
CA LEU A 11 -6.73 3.91 8.64
C LEU A 11 -5.73 2.75 8.74
N HIS A 12 -5.73 1.98 9.83
CA HIS A 12 -4.88 0.78 9.91
C HIS A 12 -5.28 -0.27 8.86
N TYR A 13 -6.58 -0.48 8.66
CA TYR A 13 -7.06 -1.39 7.61
C TYR A 13 -6.57 -0.94 6.23
N LEU A 14 -6.68 0.35 5.91
CA LEU A 14 -6.18 0.90 4.64
C LEU A 14 -4.68 0.68 4.48
N VAL A 15 -3.87 0.90 5.52
CA VAL A 15 -2.42 0.65 5.46
C VAL A 15 -2.13 -0.80 5.10
N VAL A 16 -2.76 -1.76 5.79
CA VAL A 16 -2.57 -3.18 5.51
C VAL A 16 -3.05 -3.51 4.10
N LEU A 17 -4.21 -2.98 3.70
CA LEU A 17 -4.76 -3.18 2.36
C LEU A 17 -3.78 -2.70 1.29
N PHE A 18 -3.28 -1.47 1.38
CA PHE A 18 -2.32 -0.89 0.44
C PHE A 18 -1.01 -1.68 0.37
N LEU A 19 -0.48 -2.11 1.52
CA LEU A 19 0.75 -2.91 1.54
C LEU A 19 0.55 -4.30 0.94
N VAL A 20 -0.55 -4.98 1.26
CA VAL A 20 -0.86 -6.33 0.77
C VAL A 20 -1.17 -6.30 -0.73
N THR A 21 -2.01 -5.38 -1.20
CA THR A 21 -2.33 -5.26 -2.63
C THR A 21 -1.12 -4.82 -3.44
N GLY A 22 -0.32 -3.88 -2.92
CA GLY A 22 0.95 -3.50 -3.54
C GLY A 22 1.92 -4.67 -3.68
N ALA A 23 2.04 -5.50 -2.63
CA ALA A 23 2.87 -6.70 -2.66
C ALA A 23 2.33 -7.78 -3.62
N LEU A 24 1.01 -7.96 -3.70
CA LEU A 24 0.37 -8.90 -4.63
C LEU A 24 0.60 -8.48 -6.09
N LEU A 25 0.39 -7.21 -6.43
CA LEU A 25 0.65 -6.67 -7.77
C LEU A 25 2.11 -6.93 -8.20
N LEU A 26 3.06 -6.69 -7.29
CA LEU A 26 4.49 -6.88 -7.59
C LEU A 26 4.93 -8.34 -7.64
N ARG A 27 4.26 -9.26 -6.93
CA ARG A 27 4.66 -10.68 -6.88
C ARG A 27 3.89 -11.56 -7.86
N VAL A 28 2.57 -11.42 -7.91
CA VAL A 28 1.69 -12.28 -8.70
C VAL A 28 1.55 -11.70 -10.10
N ASP A 29 0.97 -10.51 -10.22
CA ASP A 29 0.63 -9.93 -11.51
C ASP A 29 1.89 -9.59 -12.33
N MET A 30 2.93 -9.03 -11.70
CA MET A 30 4.18 -8.76 -12.39
C MET A 30 4.84 -10.02 -12.95
N ARG A 31 4.77 -11.16 -12.24
CA ARG A 31 5.27 -12.46 -12.74
C ARG A 31 4.38 -13.00 -13.85
N MET A 32 3.07 -12.88 -13.72
CA MET A 32 2.11 -13.29 -14.73
C MET A 32 2.31 -12.53 -16.05
N TYR A 33 2.43 -11.19 -16.00
CA TYR A 33 2.68 -10.37 -17.19
C TYR A 33 4.06 -10.62 -17.81
N GLN A 34 5.05 -10.99 -16.99
CA GLN A 34 6.36 -11.41 -17.50
C GLN A 34 6.27 -12.73 -18.27
N LEU A 35 5.53 -13.71 -17.76
CA LEU A 35 5.30 -15.00 -18.45
C LEU A 35 4.50 -14.81 -19.74
N MET A 36 3.51 -13.91 -19.74
CA MET A 36 2.70 -13.59 -20.93
C MET A 36 3.40 -12.67 -21.94
N LYS A 37 4.65 -12.23 -21.67
CA LYS A 37 5.40 -11.29 -22.52
C LYS A 37 4.63 -10.01 -22.84
N LEU A 38 3.95 -9.45 -21.83
CA LEU A 38 3.18 -8.20 -21.92
C LEU A 38 3.94 -7.04 -21.24
N PRO A 39 4.92 -6.40 -21.92
CA PRO A 39 5.82 -5.43 -21.29
C PRO A 39 5.11 -4.12 -20.90
N LYS A 40 4.04 -3.74 -21.61
CA LYS A 40 3.24 -2.55 -21.29
C LYS A 40 2.51 -2.73 -19.96
N GLU A 41 1.73 -3.82 -19.84
CA GLU A 41 1.01 -4.17 -18.62
C GLU A 41 1.96 -4.37 -17.44
N GLN A 42 3.08 -5.08 -17.65
CA GLN A 42 4.10 -5.27 -16.62
C GLN A 42 4.63 -3.93 -16.07
N LYS A 43 4.86 -2.93 -16.92
CA LYS A 43 5.35 -1.61 -16.50
C LYS A 43 4.29 -0.88 -15.66
N VAL A 44 3.02 -0.91 -16.09
CA VAL A 44 1.90 -0.28 -15.38
C VAL A 44 1.69 -0.96 -14.02
N THR A 45 1.64 -2.28 -13.97
CA THR A 45 1.51 -3.06 -12.72
C THR A 45 2.66 -2.82 -11.76
N ARG A 46 3.90 -2.72 -12.26
CA ARG A 46 5.06 -2.37 -11.44
C ARG A 46 4.89 -0.99 -10.81
N TRP A 47 4.47 0.01 -11.60
CA TRP A 47 4.20 1.36 -11.09
C TRP A 47 3.07 1.36 -10.06
N LEU A 48 1.95 0.72 -10.34
CA LEU A 48 0.81 0.61 -9.43
C LEU A 48 1.17 -0.09 -8.12
N GLY A 49 1.95 -1.17 -8.20
CA GLY A 49 2.43 -1.90 -7.03
C GLY A 49 3.32 -1.04 -6.14
N TRP A 50 4.28 -0.31 -6.73
CA TRP A 50 5.14 0.62 -5.99
C TRP A 50 4.38 1.80 -5.39
N ILE A 51 3.38 2.36 -6.10
CA ILE A 51 2.51 3.42 -5.58
C ILE A 51 1.73 2.92 -4.36
N ASN A 52 1.08 1.76 -4.45
CA ASN A 52 0.36 1.17 -3.32
C ASN A 52 1.29 0.95 -2.10
N LEU A 53 2.50 0.43 -2.34
CA LEU A 53 3.48 0.21 -1.28
C LEU A 53 3.94 1.52 -0.63
N THR A 54 4.21 2.55 -1.44
CA THR A 54 4.66 3.86 -0.93
C THR A 54 3.56 4.58 -0.16
N PHE A 55 2.30 4.55 -0.61
CA PHE A 55 1.18 5.11 0.16
C PHE A 55 1.02 4.42 1.51
N GLY A 56 1.06 3.08 1.54
CA GLY A 56 1.01 2.32 2.79
C GLY A 56 2.17 2.70 3.74
N LEU A 57 3.38 2.83 3.20
CA LEU A 57 4.56 3.22 3.98
C LEU A 57 4.48 4.65 4.52
N VAL A 58 4.02 5.62 3.71
CA VAL A 58 3.87 7.03 4.10
C VAL A 58 2.84 7.18 5.22
N ILE A 59 1.70 6.49 5.14
CA ILE A 59 0.69 6.53 6.20
C ILE A 59 1.25 5.93 7.49
N TRP A 60 2.00 4.83 7.40
CA TRP A 60 2.63 4.19 8.55
C TRP A 60 3.69 5.08 9.22
N ILE A 61 4.59 5.67 8.41
CA ILE A 61 5.61 6.62 8.87
C ILE A 61 4.96 7.88 9.45
N GLY A 62 3.90 8.40 8.81
CA GLY A 62 3.13 9.54 9.29
C GLY A 62 2.56 9.30 10.68
N LYS A 63 1.94 8.13 10.93
CA LYS A 63 1.50 7.74 12.28
C LYS A 63 2.65 7.66 13.27
N TRP A 64 3.80 7.12 12.87
CA TRP A 64 4.96 6.98 13.75
C TRP A 64 5.56 8.35 14.11
N LEU A 65 5.72 9.25 13.13
CA LEU A 65 6.22 10.61 13.34
C LEU A 65 5.28 11.44 14.21
N LEU A 66 3.96 11.39 13.95
CA LEU A 66 2.97 12.09 14.79
C LEU A 66 2.96 11.53 16.22
N GLY A 67 3.01 10.20 16.38
CA GLY A 67 3.09 9.57 17.69
C GLY A 67 4.38 9.89 18.45
N ARG A 68 5.49 10.12 17.73
CA ARG A 68 6.77 10.55 18.29
C ARG A 68 6.79 12.03 18.68
N TRP A 69 6.03 12.89 17.99
CA TRP A 69 6.05 14.33 18.20
C TRP A 69 5.09 14.80 19.31
N ILE A 70 4.09 13.97 19.65
CA ILE A 70 3.04 14.29 20.65
C ILE A 70 3.38 13.67 22.04
N PHE A 71 4.58 13.10 22.22
CA PHE A 71 5.08 12.58 23.51
C PHE A 71 6.47 13.13 23.84
#